data_AF-A0AAD9FSH7-F1
#
_entry.id   AF-A0AAD9FSH7-F1
#
_cell.length_a   1.000
_cell.length_b   1.000
_cell.length_c   1.000
_cell.angle_alpha   90.00
_cell.angle_beta   90.00
_cell.angle_gamma   90.00
#
_symmetry.space_group_name_H-M   'P 1'
#
loop_
_entity.id
_entity.type
_entity.pdbx_description
1 polymer ?
#
loop_
_entity_poly.entity_id
_entity_poly.type
_entity_poly.pdbx_seq_one_letter_code
_entity_poly.pdbx_strand_id
1 'polypeptide(L)'
;MPKSAPPEVAAQLSNLQARAQTQHKDATASTPSTSTALPAKLAKNKRLPATMITPAGSVDSKKKGGKRVGKKQRKRTEEGKEKALERSGKLEEKVKGREERKAKRQKAKNAWE
;
A
#
# COMPACT_ATOMS: atom_id res chain seq x y z
N MET A 1 -46.02 11.85 -20.41
CA MET A 1 -45.95 10.79 -19.37
C MET A 1 -44.51 10.27 -19.29
N PRO A 2 -43.63 10.81 -18.45
CA PRO A 2 -42.27 10.28 -18.33
C PRO A 2 -42.27 9.00 -17.48
N LYS A 3 -41.71 7.93 -18.04
CA LYS A 3 -41.54 6.63 -17.38
C LYS A 3 -40.48 6.75 -16.28
N SER A 4 -40.84 6.40 -15.06
CA SER A 4 -39.97 6.39 -13.89
C SER A 4 -38.87 5.34 -14.04
N ALA A 5 -37.63 5.72 -13.69
CA ALA A 5 -36.50 4.82 -13.62
C ALA A 5 -36.67 3.82 -12.46
N PRO A 6 -36.29 2.53 -12.62
CA PRO A 6 -36.40 1.55 -11.56
C PRO A 6 -35.42 1.86 -10.40
N PRO A 7 -35.86 1.79 -9.13
CA PRO A 7 -35.06 2.19 -7.96
C PRO A 7 -33.89 1.25 -7.62
N GLU A 8 -33.69 0.17 -8.38
CA GLU A 8 -32.75 -0.90 -8.02
C GLU A 8 -31.27 -0.55 -8.29
N VAL A 9 -30.99 0.38 -9.21
CA VAL A 9 -29.62 0.73 -9.60
C VAL A 9 -28.96 1.68 -8.58
N ALA A 10 -29.74 2.51 -7.89
CA ALA A 10 -29.22 3.43 -6.88
C ALA A 10 -28.74 2.71 -5.61
N ALA A 11 -29.41 1.60 -5.24
CA ALA A 11 -29.04 0.80 -4.07
C ALA A 11 -27.70 0.06 -4.24
N GLN A 12 -27.34 -0.31 -5.48
CA GLN A 12 -26.07 -1.01 -5.74
C GLN A 12 -24.85 -0.08 -5.63
N LEU A 13 -24.97 1.20 -5.96
CA LEU A 13 -23.87 2.17 -5.84
C LEU A 13 -23.55 2.51 -4.37
N SER A 14 -24.57 2.59 -3.52
CA SER A 14 -24.41 2.78 -2.05
C SER A 14 -23.61 1.64 -1.40
N ASN A 15 -23.88 0.39 -1.79
CA ASN A 15 -23.21 -0.78 -1.22
C ASN A 15 -21.72 -0.90 -1.59
N LEU A 16 -21.28 -0.29 -2.71
CA LEU A 16 -19.87 -0.22 -3.07
C LEU A 16 -19.10 0.81 -2.23
N GLN A 17 -19.74 1.89 -1.81
CA GLN A 17 -19.11 2.96 -1.03
C GLN A 17 -18.93 2.55 0.45
N ALA A 18 -19.87 1.78 1.01
CA ALA A 18 -19.77 1.24 2.37
C ALA A 18 -18.68 0.15 2.52
N ARG A 19 -18.37 -0.60 1.46
CA ARG A 19 -17.35 -1.65 1.47
C ARG A 19 -15.91 -1.10 1.41
N ALA A 20 -15.72 0.15 1.01
CA ALA A 20 -14.40 0.79 0.93
C ALA A 20 -13.84 1.20 2.31
N GLN A 21 -14.63 1.19 3.39
CA GLN A 21 -14.18 1.70 4.70
C GLN A 21 -13.82 0.63 5.74
N THR A 22 -14.04 -0.67 5.49
CA THR A 22 -13.89 -1.71 6.52
C THR A 22 -12.66 -2.62 6.40
N GLN A 23 -11.67 -2.28 5.55
CA GLN A 23 -10.45 -3.10 5.43
C GLN A 23 -9.17 -2.36 5.84
N HIS A 24 -9.12 -1.85 7.07
CA HIS A 24 -7.86 -1.48 7.73
C HIS A 24 -7.88 -1.84 9.22
N LYS A 25 -8.19 -3.10 9.54
CA LYS A 25 -7.73 -3.71 10.78
C LYS A 25 -7.11 -5.05 10.40
N ASP A 26 -5.92 -5.29 10.93
CA ASP A 26 -5.14 -6.52 10.77
C ASP A 26 -4.34 -6.66 9.47
N ALA A 27 -3.47 -5.68 9.23
CA ALA A 27 -2.25 -5.91 8.45
C ALA A 27 -1.05 -5.55 9.32
N THR A 28 -0.35 -6.58 9.81
CA THR A 28 1.02 -6.54 10.32
C THR A 28 1.97 -6.13 9.19
N ALA A 29 1.90 -4.86 8.80
CA ALA A 29 2.85 -4.22 7.91
C ALA A 29 3.70 -3.28 8.78
N SER A 30 4.98 -3.62 8.91
CA SER A 30 6.01 -2.75 9.46
C SER A 30 6.18 -1.53 8.55
N THR A 31 5.30 -0.54 8.71
CA THR A 31 5.58 0.83 8.30
C THR A 31 6.69 1.36 9.21
N PRO A 32 7.73 2.04 8.67
CA PRO A 32 8.59 2.84 9.53
C PRO A 32 7.71 3.96 10.08
N SER A 33 7.16 3.76 11.28
CA SER A 33 6.56 4.85 12.01
C SER A 33 7.68 5.86 12.23
N THR A 34 7.62 6.97 11.50
CA THR A 34 8.13 8.25 11.98
C THR A 34 7.29 8.61 13.19
N SER A 35 7.50 7.86 14.27
CA SER A 35 7.01 8.17 15.59
C SER A 35 7.78 9.41 15.99
N THR A 36 7.11 10.55 15.99
CA THR A 36 7.49 11.72 16.79
C THR A 36 7.34 11.32 18.26
N ALA A 37 8.18 10.37 18.70
CA ALA A 37 8.21 9.91 20.06
C ALA A 37 8.67 11.08 20.92
N LEU A 38 7.81 11.48 21.86
CA LEU A 38 8.15 12.55 22.80
C LEU A 38 9.46 12.18 23.52
N PRO A 39 10.40 13.13 23.70
CA PRO A 39 11.73 12.85 24.25
C PRO A 39 11.66 12.19 25.64
N ALA A 40 10.66 12.56 26.44
CA ALA A 40 10.41 11.95 27.75
C ALA A 40 10.11 10.44 27.70
N LYS A 41 9.48 9.96 26.62
CA LYS A 41 9.19 8.53 26.42
C LYS A 41 10.41 7.77 25.91
N LEU A 42 11.29 8.44 25.15
CA LEU A 42 12.54 7.87 24.67
C LEU A 42 13.54 7.67 25.80
N ALA A 43 13.63 8.63 26.73
CA ALA A 43 14.52 8.54 27.90
C ALA A 43 14.20 7.35 28.83
N LYS A 44 12.93 6.96 28.93
CA LYS A 44 12.46 5.85 29.78
C LYS A 44 12.47 4.49 29.05
N ASN A 45 12.98 4.42 27.83
CA ASN A 45 12.98 3.20 27.04
C ASN A 45 14.11 2.26 27.46
N LYS A 46 13.76 1.19 28.20
CA LYS A 46 14.70 0.14 28.67
C LYS A 46 15.47 -0.57 27.54
N ARG A 47 15.00 -0.50 26.29
CA ARG A 47 15.64 -1.15 25.13
C ARG A 47 16.70 -0.28 24.47
N LEU A 48 16.70 1.03 24.73
CA LEU A 48 17.73 1.94 24.23
C LEU A 48 18.86 2.02 25.26
N PRO A 49 20.12 1.83 24.85
CA PRO A 49 21.24 2.03 25.77
C PRO A 49 21.31 3.51 26.16
N ALA A 50 21.61 3.78 27.43
CA ALA A 50 21.67 5.14 27.96
C ALA A 50 22.64 6.04 27.19
N THR A 51 23.68 5.46 26.58
CA THR A 51 24.68 6.17 25.77
C THR A 51 24.14 6.71 24.44
N MET A 52 22.99 6.23 23.96
CA MET A 52 22.36 6.71 22.72
C MET A 52 21.40 7.88 22.94
N ILE A 53 21.05 8.18 24.19
CA ILE A 53 20.18 9.31 24.53
C ILE A 53 21.07 10.51 24.84
N THR A 54 20.92 11.58 24.06
CA THR A 54 21.61 12.84 24.32
C THR A 54 21.09 13.48 25.62
N PRO A 55 21.83 14.40 26.25
CA PRO A 55 21.32 15.16 27.41
C PRO A 55 20.01 15.91 27.13
N ALA A 56 19.72 16.20 25.85
CA ALA A 56 18.46 16.80 25.39
C ALA A 56 17.31 15.79 25.23
N GLY A 57 17.52 14.51 25.56
CA GLY A 57 16.51 13.46 25.49
C GLY A 57 16.22 12.94 24.08
N SER A 58 17.04 13.30 23.09
CA SER A 58 16.93 12.81 21.71
C SER A 58 17.86 11.62 21.47
N VAL A 59 17.53 10.77 20.49
CA VAL A 59 18.39 9.63 20.14
C VAL A 59 19.44 10.08 19.12
N ASP A 60 20.72 9.82 19.41
CA ASP A 60 21.80 10.03 18.44
C ASP A 60 21.63 9.02 17.29
N SER A 61 21.19 9.52 16.13
CA SER A 61 20.98 8.74 14.92
C SER A 61 22.21 8.78 14.01
N LYS A 62 23.40 8.51 14.56
CA LYS A 62 24.56 8.18 13.72
C LYS A 62 24.17 7.04 12.77
N LYS A 63 24.04 7.37 11.49
CA LYS A 63 23.66 6.46 10.41
C LYS A 63 24.54 5.21 10.52
N LYS A 64 23.94 4.07 10.89
CA LYS A 64 24.65 2.78 10.84
C LYS A 64 25.13 2.59 9.41
N GLY A 65 26.46 2.58 9.23
CA GLY A 65 27.09 2.33 7.93
C GLY A 65 26.47 1.10 7.27
N GLY A 66 26.21 1.19 5.96
CA GLY A 66 25.47 0.20 5.20
C GLY A 66 26.01 -1.21 5.47
N LYS A 67 25.19 -2.04 6.12
CA LYS A 67 25.54 -3.44 6.37
C LYS A 67 25.78 -4.12 5.03
N ARG A 68 26.98 -4.66 4.83
CA ARG A 68 27.30 -5.52 3.70
C ARG A 68 26.32 -6.69 3.70
N VAL A 69 25.44 -6.73 2.70
CA VAL A 69 24.43 -7.77 2.55
C VAL A 69 25.13 -9.06 2.17
N GLY A 70 24.95 -10.13 2.96
CA GLY A 70 25.56 -11.42 2.68
C GLY A 70 25.01 -12.08 1.41
N LYS A 71 25.79 -12.95 0.76
CA LYS A 71 25.42 -13.62 -0.51
C LYS A 71 24.04 -14.29 -0.46
N LYS A 72 23.71 -14.96 0.66
CA LYS A 72 22.41 -15.62 0.87
C LYS A 72 21.23 -14.65 0.96
N GLN A 73 21.44 -13.49 1.59
CA GLN A 73 20.41 -12.45 1.68
C GLN A 73 20.19 -11.80 0.31
N ARG A 74 21.27 -11.58 -0.45
CA ARG A 74 21.19 -11.06 -1.81
C ARG A 74 20.37 -11.97 -2.74
N LYS A 75 20.63 -13.28 -2.72
CA LYS A 75 19.86 -14.26 -3.51
C LYS A 75 18.36 -14.22 -3.19
N ARG A 76 17.99 -14.23 -1.91
CA ARG A 76 16.57 -14.12 -1.50
C ARG A 76 15.92 -12.82 -1.95
N THR A 77 16.65 -11.70 -1.90
CA THR A 77 16.11 -10.42 -2.39
C THR A 77 15.98 -10.39 -3.90
N GLU A 78 16.84 -11.07 -4.66
CA GLU A 78 16.75 -11.18 -6.11
C GLU A 78 15.57 -12.07 -6.52
N GLU A 79 15.39 -13.24 -5.89
CA GLU A 79 14.21 -14.09 -6.07
C GLU A 79 12.90 -13.35 -5.72
N GLY A 80 12.90 -12.56 -4.65
CA GLY A 80 11.75 -11.73 -4.28
C GLY A 80 11.42 -10.64 -5.30
N LYS A 81 12.45 -10.05 -5.95
CA LYS A 81 12.27 -9.05 -7.01
C LYS A 81 11.69 -9.67 -8.27
N GLU A 82 12.20 -10.83 -8.68
CA GLU A 82 11.68 -11.56 -9.84
C GLU A 82 10.20 -11.91 -9.66
N LYS A 83 9.83 -12.45 -8.48
CA LYS A 83 8.43 -12.78 -8.17
C LYS A 83 7.52 -11.55 -8.05
N ALA A 84 8.08 -10.39 -7.71
CA ALA A 84 7.34 -9.13 -7.71
C ALA A 84 7.07 -8.64 -9.15
N LEU A 85 8.07 -8.73 -10.03
CA LEU A 85 7.95 -8.38 -11.45
C LEU A 85 6.95 -9.28 -12.19
N GLU A 86 6.95 -10.58 -11.91
CA GLU A 86 5.97 -11.51 -12.50
C GLU A 86 4.54 -11.12 -12.11
N ARG A 87 4.32 -10.74 -10.84
CA ARG A 87 3.01 -10.30 -10.36
C ARG A 87 2.59 -8.96 -10.94
N SER A 88 3.51 -8.02 -11.14
CA SER A 88 3.19 -6.74 -11.79
C SER A 88 2.82 -6.96 -13.25
N GLY A 89 3.55 -7.79 -14.00
CA GLY A 89 3.22 -8.12 -15.38
C GLY A 89 1.83 -8.75 -15.54
N LYS A 90 1.46 -9.68 -14.63
CA LYS A 90 0.11 -10.28 -14.62
C LYS A 90 -1.00 -9.28 -14.32
N LEU A 91 -0.72 -8.24 -13.52
CA LEU A 91 -1.69 -7.17 -13.26
C LEU A 91 -1.83 -6.24 -14.47
N GLU A 92 -0.73 -5.88 -15.11
CA GLU A 92 -0.72 -5.07 -16.34
C GLU A 92 -1.53 -5.73 -17.45
N GLU A 93 -1.34 -7.04 -17.67
CA GLU A 93 -2.11 -7.79 -18.67
C GLU A 93 -3.62 -7.78 -18.39
N LYS A 94 -4.02 -7.96 -17.12
CA LYS A 94 -5.42 -7.89 -16.70
C LYS A 94 -6.02 -6.50 -16.89
N VAL A 95 -5.24 -5.45 -16.62
CA VAL A 95 -5.68 -4.06 -16.84
C VAL A 95 -5.87 -3.82 -18.32
N LYS A 96 -4.88 -4.19 -19.15
CA LYS A 96 -4.96 -4.06 -20.61
C LYS A 96 -6.18 -4.77 -21.18
N GLY A 97 -6.46 -6.01 -20.76
CA GLY A 97 -7.65 -6.74 -21.21
C GLY A 97 -8.98 -6.07 -20.79
N ARG A 98 -9.02 -5.42 -19.61
CA ARG A 98 -10.20 -4.63 -19.18
C ARG A 98 -10.35 -3.35 -20.00
N GLU A 99 -9.25 -2.67 -20.27
CA GLU A 99 -9.22 -1.44 -21.07
C GLU A 99 -9.64 -1.70 -22.51
N GLU A 100 -9.12 -2.74 -23.16
CA GLU A 100 -9.54 -3.14 -24.50
C GLU A 100 -11.02 -3.47 -24.57
N ARG A 101 -11.55 -4.14 -23.54
CA ARG A 101 -13.00 -4.46 -23.46
C ARG A 101 -13.84 -3.21 -23.29
N LYS A 102 -13.40 -2.25 -22.48
CA LYS A 102 -14.04 -0.94 -22.34
C LYS A 102 -13.98 -0.14 -23.64
N ALA A 103 -12.82 -0.11 -24.29
CA ALA A 103 -12.62 0.57 -25.57
C ALA A 103 -13.53 -0.02 -26.66
N LYS A 104 -13.65 -1.35 -26.75
CA LYS A 104 -14.60 -2.01 -27.66
C LYS A 104 -16.04 -1.62 -27.38
N ARG A 105 -16.46 -1.59 -26.10
CA ARG A 105 -17.80 -1.15 -25.70
C ARG A 105 -18.05 0.32 -26.06
N GLN A 106 -17.09 1.19 -25.80
CA GLN A 106 -17.21 2.62 -26.12
C GLN A 106 -17.28 2.84 -27.63
N LYS A 107 -16.43 2.15 -28.40
CA LYS A 107 -16.46 2.20 -29.87
C LYS A 107 -17.81 1.73 -30.43
N ALA A 108 -18.36 0.64 -29.89
CA ALA A 108 -19.68 0.16 -30.29
C ALA A 108 -20.78 1.15 -29.90
N LYS A 109 -20.73 1.73 -28.70
CA LYS A 109 -21.69 2.75 -28.25
C LYS A 109 -21.68 3.98 -29.17
N ASN A 110 -20.50 4.53 -29.44
CA ASN A 110 -20.32 5.69 -30.32
C ASN A 110 -20.70 5.42 -31.78
N ALA A 111 -20.73 4.15 -32.22
CA ALA A 111 -21.14 3.80 -33.58
C ALA A 111 -22.67 3.68 -33.74
N TRP A 112 -23.42 3.73 -32.62
CA TRP A 112 -24.87 3.64 -32.57
C TRP A 112 -25.55 4.97 -32.16
N GLU A 113 -24.77 5.96 -31.74
CA GLU A 113 -25.20 7.36 -31.52
C GLU A 113 -24.92 8.20 -32.77
#